data_AF-A0A1F6CRN8-F1
#
_entry.id   AF-A0A1F6CRN8-F1
#
_cell.length_a   1.000
_cell.length_b   1.000
_cell.length_c   1.000
_cell.angle_alpha   90.00
_cell.angle_beta   90.00
_cell.angle_gamma   90.00
#
_symmetry.space_group_name_H-M   'P 1'
#
loop_
_entity.id
_entity.type
_entity.pdbx_description
1 polymer ?
#
loop_
_entity_poly.entity_id
_entity_poly.type
_entity_poly.pdbx_seq_one_letter_code
_entity_poly.pdbx_strand_id
1 'polypeptide(L)'
;MSSALLALALLATAQESVRCDRFGIEPTFYDEKTLDAVADAGVGWISVRLGWGDDAASAEAAIAGAAERKLSVWCTLAARESADAAGFTAWVRETVAKHPSVRHWSIERHVGLVPGAKMELLRAARTAMREANEDARFVVGVSASEAGVRALKPLLADGLQDVADVVAYIAFTSEAESSLKAAREAFDEAGRDPEAWVMMSAVASGGKNSTKSQASAFLQGACAYLRHDRDIKRLFWYPLQDGKNDPDQPETTQHDQKGGLIAESGTRRPVFDAIKRTAAKLDDGESLEYVEAYGAAGVTVYRVEHAGGGRTFWAWAPTTSTKRSQLVLPYPQETTITDVKGETTKAAEHEKGRLIDLFNEPVMIEIPE
;
A
#
# COMPACT_ATOMS: atom_id res chain seq x y z
N MET A 1 -40.55 -27.03 22.46
CA MET A 1 -40.06 -25.75 21.91
C MET A 1 -38.76 -25.36 22.63
N SER A 2 -37.57 -25.76 22.14
CA SER A 2 -36.25 -25.26 22.59
C SER A 2 -35.09 -25.91 21.83
N SER A 3 -35.06 -25.73 20.51
CA SER A 3 -33.87 -26.09 19.69
C SER A 3 -33.60 -25.11 18.55
N ALA A 4 -34.64 -24.39 18.09
CA ALA A 4 -34.49 -23.35 17.07
C ALA A 4 -33.84 -22.05 17.59
N LEU A 5 -33.93 -21.75 18.89
CA LEU A 5 -33.36 -20.53 19.48
C LEU A 5 -31.85 -20.62 19.75
N LEU A 6 -31.29 -21.83 19.87
CA LEU A 6 -29.84 -22.01 20.07
C LEU A 6 -29.07 -21.96 18.75
N ALA A 7 -29.70 -22.34 17.63
CA ALA A 7 -29.12 -22.23 16.30
C ALA A 7 -29.07 -20.76 15.80
N LEU A 8 -30.00 -19.91 16.24
CA LEU A 8 -30.00 -18.49 15.86
C LEU A 8 -29.00 -17.62 16.66
N ALA A 9 -28.54 -18.09 17.82
CA ALA A 9 -27.53 -17.39 18.63
C ALA A 9 -26.10 -17.62 18.14
N LEU A 10 -25.87 -18.62 17.26
CA LEU A 10 -24.58 -18.95 16.66
C LEU A 10 -24.38 -18.35 15.26
N LEU A 11 -25.41 -17.71 14.68
CA LEU A 11 -25.35 -17.03 13.38
C LEU A 11 -25.21 -15.50 13.51
N ALA A 12 -25.07 -15.00 14.74
CA ALA A 12 -24.79 -13.60 15.03
C ALA A 12 -23.43 -13.40 15.73
N THR A 13 -22.47 -14.29 15.46
CA THR A 13 -21.08 -13.82 15.50
C THR A 13 -20.99 -12.77 14.42
N ALA A 14 -20.94 -11.49 14.83
CA ALA A 14 -20.48 -10.42 13.98
C ALA A 14 -19.28 -11.00 13.23
N GLN A 15 -19.42 -11.16 11.91
CA GLN A 15 -18.33 -11.50 11.03
C GLN A 15 -17.30 -10.42 11.35
N GLU A 16 -16.30 -10.74 12.18
CA GLU A 16 -15.22 -9.82 12.47
C GLU A 16 -14.72 -9.46 11.09
N SER A 17 -14.84 -8.19 10.70
CA SER A 17 -14.39 -7.77 9.39
C SER A 17 -12.90 -8.01 9.38
N VAL A 18 -12.50 -9.15 8.80
CA VAL A 18 -11.11 -9.47 8.54
C VAL A 18 -10.64 -8.38 7.59
N ARG A 19 -9.51 -7.77 7.98
CA ARG A 19 -8.93 -6.66 7.24
C ARG A 19 -7.76 -7.20 6.47
N CYS A 20 -7.61 -6.71 5.24
CA CYS A 20 -6.51 -7.14 4.40
C CYS A 20 -5.17 -6.65 5.00
N ASP A 21 -4.40 -7.57 5.57
CA ASP A 21 -3.08 -7.27 6.17
C ASP A 21 -2.04 -6.83 5.12
N ARG A 22 -2.33 -7.03 3.84
CA ARG A 22 -1.46 -6.64 2.72
C ARG A 22 -1.55 -5.18 2.33
N PHE A 23 -2.57 -4.46 2.78
CA PHE A 23 -2.74 -3.04 2.45
C PHE A 23 -2.66 -2.14 3.66
N GLY A 24 -2.11 -0.95 3.41
CA GLY A 24 -2.13 0.17 4.32
C GLY A 24 -2.38 1.49 3.63
N ILE A 25 -2.67 2.50 4.45
CA ILE A 25 -2.87 3.87 3.97
C ILE A 25 -2.04 4.82 4.82
N GLU A 26 -1.37 5.76 4.18
CA GLU A 26 -0.76 6.91 4.86
C GLU A 26 -1.69 8.14 4.71
N PRO A 27 -2.31 8.61 5.81
CA PRO A 27 -3.17 9.77 5.76
C PRO A 27 -2.39 11.07 5.94
N THR A 28 -2.98 12.14 5.42
CA THR A 28 -2.45 13.51 5.53
C THR A 28 -2.79 14.14 6.89
N PHE A 29 -3.92 13.73 7.48
CA PHE A 29 -4.45 14.23 8.75
C PHE A 29 -4.82 13.06 9.66
N TYR A 30 -5.02 13.31 10.96
CA TYR A 30 -5.25 12.28 11.96
C TYR A 30 -6.56 12.47 12.75
N ASP A 31 -7.60 13.01 12.12
CA ASP A 31 -8.91 13.11 12.76
C ASP A 31 -9.72 11.80 12.70
N GLU A 32 -10.74 11.67 13.55
CA GLU A 32 -11.58 10.46 13.66
C GLU A 32 -12.21 10.05 12.33
N LYS A 33 -12.65 11.03 11.51
CA LYS A 33 -13.25 10.76 10.19
C LYS A 33 -12.25 10.13 9.24
N THR A 34 -11.01 10.58 9.31
CA THR A 34 -9.90 10.07 8.52
C THR A 34 -9.60 8.62 8.91
N LEU A 35 -9.55 8.32 10.21
CA LEU A 35 -9.34 6.96 10.72
C LEU A 35 -10.50 6.02 10.37
N ASP A 36 -11.74 6.50 10.46
CA ASP A 36 -12.93 5.75 10.02
C ASP A 36 -12.87 5.42 8.53
N ALA A 37 -12.39 6.35 7.70
CA ALA A 37 -12.25 6.11 6.28
C ALA A 37 -11.15 5.09 5.95
N VAL A 38 -10.03 5.09 6.69
CA VAL A 38 -9.02 4.01 6.60
C VAL A 38 -9.65 2.66 6.94
N ALA A 39 -10.37 2.58 8.06
CA ALA A 39 -11.04 1.35 8.47
C ALA A 39 -12.09 0.87 7.45
N ASP A 40 -12.89 1.78 6.87
CA ASP A 40 -13.90 1.45 5.86
C ASP A 40 -13.31 1.04 4.51
N ALA A 41 -12.06 1.40 4.22
CA ALA A 41 -11.32 0.88 3.06
C ALA A 41 -10.97 -0.62 3.22
N GLY A 42 -11.15 -1.20 4.41
CA GLY A 42 -10.89 -2.62 4.67
C GLY A 42 -9.40 -2.97 4.74
N VAL A 43 -8.53 -1.97 4.93
CA VAL A 43 -7.08 -2.17 5.03
C VAL A 43 -6.67 -2.51 6.47
N GLY A 44 -5.62 -3.31 6.63
CA GLY A 44 -5.08 -3.70 7.93
C GLY A 44 -4.14 -2.67 8.55
N TRP A 45 -3.60 -1.74 7.76
CA TRP A 45 -2.50 -0.87 8.18
C TRP A 45 -2.78 0.63 8.02
N ILE A 46 -2.17 1.41 8.91
CA ILE A 46 -2.05 2.85 8.83
C ILE A 46 -0.60 3.28 9.02
N SER A 47 -0.12 4.22 8.21
CA SER A 47 1.16 4.89 8.42
C SER A 47 0.94 6.23 9.13
N VAL A 48 1.67 6.49 10.22
CA VAL A 48 1.56 7.71 11.03
C VAL A 48 2.93 8.38 11.10
N ARG A 49 2.99 9.71 11.12
CA ARG A 49 4.22 10.48 11.26
C ARG A 49 4.22 11.27 12.57
N LEU A 50 5.30 11.15 13.34
CA LEU A 50 5.58 11.93 14.54
C LEU A 50 6.82 12.80 14.30
N GLY A 51 6.68 14.12 14.46
CA GLY A 51 7.80 15.06 14.33
C GLY A 51 8.48 15.30 15.68
N TRP A 52 9.81 15.21 15.70
CA TRP A 52 10.57 15.63 16.87
C TRP A 52 10.46 17.15 17.05
N GLY A 53 10.02 17.58 18.23
CA GLY A 53 9.77 18.99 18.54
C GLY A 53 8.46 19.56 18.00
N ASP A 54 7.65 18.76 17.29
CA ASP A 54 6.29 19.13 16.90
C ASP A 54 5.27 18.75 17.98
N ASP A 55 4.06 19.31 17.89
CA ASP A 55 2.93 18.87 18.70
C ASP A 55 2.51 17.44 18.27
N ALA A 56 2.83 16.47 19.13
CA ALA A 56 2.57 15.06 18.90
C ALA A 56 1.10 14.67 19.13
N ALA A 57 0.26 15.52 19.73
CA ALA A 57 -1.06 15.12 20.22
C ALA A 57 -1.96 14.51 19.13
N SER A 58 -1.92 15.06 17.91
CA SER A 58 -2.74 14.56 16.79
C SER A 58 -2.29 13.18 16.31
N ALA A 59 -0.99 12.94 16.18
CA ALA A 59 -0.43 11.68 15.74
C ALA A 59 -0.50 10.60 16.85
N GLU A 60 -0.35 10.98 18.12
CA GLU A 60 -0.57 10.08 19.25
C GLU A 60 -2.05 9.66 19.37
N ALA A 61 -2.99 10.59 19.15
CA ALA A 61 -4.40 10.27 19.04
C ALA A 61 -4.68 9.32 17.86
N ALA A 62 -3.99 9.51 16.73
CA ALA A 62 -4.06 8.58 15.59
C ALA A 62 -3.64 7.16 15.96
N ILE A 63 -2.55 7.00 16.73
CA ILE A 63 -2.07 5.69 17.19
C ILE A 63 -3.10 5.04 18.10
N ALA A 64 -3.73 5.79 19.01
CA ALA A 64 -4.79 5.28 19.88
C ALA A 64 -6.04 4.89 19.07
N GLY A 65 -6.53 5.77 18.20
CA GLY A 65 -7.70 5.54 17.36
C GLY A 65 -7.50 4.42 16.33
N ALA A 66 -6.26 4.18 15.90
CA ALA A 66 -5.88 3.02 15.08
C ALA A 66 -6.09 1.71 15.85
N ALA A 67 -5.66 1.65 17.12
CA ALA A 67 -5.84 0.47 17.97
C ALA A 67 -7.33 0.17 18.24
N GLU A 68 -8.15 1.19 18.51
CA GLU A 68 -9.62 1.04 18.65
C GLU A 68 -10.25 0.45 17.38
N ARG A 69 -9.71 0.83 16.23
CA ARG A 69 -10.10 0.31 14.94
C ARG A 69 -9.39 -0.99 14.60
N LYS A 70 -8.56 -1.63 15.43
CA LYS A 70 -7.79 -2.83 15.04
C LYS A 70 -6.92 -2.62 13.78
N LEU A 71 -6.35 -1.44 13.60
CA LEU A 71 -5.33 -1.16 12.58
C LEU A 71 -3.93 -1.40 13.16
N SER A 72 -3.08 -2.07 12.40
CA SER A 72 -1.65 -2.10 12.66
C SER A 72 -1.01 -0.78 12.25
N VAL A 73 -0.05 -0.30 13.04
CA VAL A 73 0.59 0.99 12.82
C VAL A 73 2.03 0.80 12.36
N TRP A 74 2.37 1.50 11.28
CA TRP A 74 3.75 1.86 10.94
C TRP A 74 3.96 3.34 11.31
N CYS A 75 4.91 3.64 12.20
CA CYS A 75 5.17 5.00 12.63
C CYS A 75 6.52 5.53 12.11
N THR A 76 6.50 6.67 11.42
CA THR A 76 7.69 7.39 10.97
C THR A 76 8.03 8.52 11.95
N LEU A 77 9.23 8.45 12.53
CA LEU A 77 9.80 9.47 13.39
C LEU A 77 10.63 10.44 12.54
N ALA A 78 10.17 11.69 12.42
CA ALA A 78 10.88 12.74 11.69
C ALA A 78 11.83 13.49 12.61
N ALA A 79 13.10 13.56 12.21
CA ALA A 79 14.24 13.99 13.01
C ALA A 79 14.68 15.44 12.75
N ARG A 80 13.85 16.25 12.06
CA ARG A 80 14.08 17.66 11.64
C ARG A 80 15.46 18.19 12.01
N GLU A 81 16.37 18.24 11.04
CA GLU A 81 17.71 18.85 11.16
C GLU A 81 18.39 18.62 12.53
N SER A 82 18.43 17.37 13.01
CA SER A 82 19.01 17.08 14.32
C SER A 82 20.53 17.29 14.32
N ALA A 83 20.96 18.47 14.76
CA ALA A 83 22.34 18.70 15.18
C ALA A 83 22.67 17.92 16.49
N ASP A 84 21.65 17.50 17.24
CA ASP A 84 21.76 16.72 18.49
C ASP A 84 21.23 15.29 18.32
N ALA A 85 22.12 14.37 17.94
CA ALA A 85 21.81 12.95 17.82
C ALA A 85 21.46 12.27 19.15
N ALA A 86 22.00 12.77 20.28
CA ALA A 86 21.77 12.17 21.60
C ALA A 86 20.36 12.50 22.10
N GLY A 87 19.95 13.77 21.99
CA GLY A 87 18.59 14.21 22.30
C GLY A 87 17.56 13.50 21.44
N PHE A 88 17.80 13.38 20.13
CA PHE A 88 16.90 12.63 19.25
C PHE A 88 16.78 11.16 19.64
N THR A 89 17.89 10.48 19.94
CA THR A 89 17.88 9.05 20.33
C THR A 89 17.16 8.84 21.66
N ALA A 90 17.30 9.76 22.62
CA ALA A 90 16.56 9.71 23.88
C ALA A 90 15.05 9.86 23.64
N TRP A 91 14.66 10.79 22.78
CA TRP A 91 13.26 10.98 22.38
C TRP A 91 12.70 9.74 21.68
N VAL A 92 13.44 9.12 20.75
CA VAL A 92 13.05 7.84 20.12
C VAL A 92 12.72 6.79 21.17
N ARG A 93 13.60 6.60 22.18
CA ARG A 93 13.38 5.63 23.26
C ARG A 93 12.08 5.91 24.02
N GLU A 94 11.85 7.17 24.41
CA GLU A 94 10.66 7.59 25.16
C GLU A 94 9.38 7.39 24.33
N THR A 95 9.39 7.81 23.06
CA THR A 95 8.25 7.67 22.15
C THR A 95 7.90 6.20 21.91
N VAL A 96 8.89 5.33 21.66
CA VAL A 96 8.62 3.90 21.48
C VAL A 96 8.08 3.26 22.75
N ALA A 97 8.62 3.61 23.93
CA ALA A 97 8.13 3.10 25.22
C ALA A 97 6.68 3.53 25.50
N LYS A 98 6.28 4.73 25.06
CA LYS A 98 4.93 5.26 25.20
C LYS A 98 3.89 4.55 24.32
N HIS A 99 4.32 3.93 23.22
CA HIS A 99 3.42 3.30 22.24
C HIS A 99 3.77 1.81 22.01
N PRO A 100 3.62 0.94 23.02
CA PRO A 100 4.03 -0.47 22.93
C PRO A 100 3.25 -1.28 21.89
N SER A 101 2.07 -0.82 21.47
CA SER A 101 1.27 -1.44 20.40
C SER A 101 1.87 -1.25 19.00
N VAL A 102 2.73 -0.24 18.82
CA VAL A 102 3.37 0.04 17.53
C VAL A 102 4.63 -0.81 17.43
N ARG A 103 4.64 -1.71 16.45
CA ARG A 103 5.77 -2.62 16.21
C ARG A 103 6.67 -2.20 15.07
N HIS A 104 6.25 -1.29 14.19
CA HIS A 104 7.02 -0.93 13.00
C HIS A 104 7.36 0.56 13.04
N TRP A 105 8.65 0.86 13.08
CA TRP A 105 9.16 2.21 13.27
C TRP A 105 10.19 2.55 12.21
N SER A 106 10.12 3.75 11.66
CA SER A 106 11.14 4.30 10.75
C SER A 106 11.72 5.60 11.28
N ILE A 107 12.97 5.90 10.93
CA ILE A 107 13.53 7.25 11.05
C ILE A 107 13.50 7.89 9.67
N GLU A 108 12.83 9.03 9.56
CA GLU A 108 12.55 9.72 8.31
C GLU A 108 11.79 8.86 7.28
N ARG A 109 11.26 9.54 6.26
CA ARG A 109 10.56 8.86 5.16
C ARG A 109 11.53 8.32 4.10
N HIS A 110 12.62 9.04 3.81
CA HIS A 110 13.59 8.68 2.77
C HIS A 110 15.02 8.72 3.30
N VAL A 111 15.55 7.56 3.64
CA VAL A 111 16.96 7.44 4.01
C VAL A 111 17.81 7.69 2.75
N GLY A 112 18.75 8.63 2.84
CA GLY A 112 19.64 9.02 1.74
C GLY A 112 19.24 10.30 0.98
N LEU A 113 18.01 10.80 1.13
CA LEU A 113 17.62 12.12 0.59
C LEU A 113 17.62 13.23 1.65
N VAL A 114 17.78 12.88 2.93
CA VAL A 114 17.87 13.83 4.04
C VAL A 114 19.34 14.08 4.39
N PRO A 115 19.83 15.34 4.39
CA PRO A 115 21.14 15.69 4.91
C PRO A 115 21.26 15.23 6.37
N GLY A 116 22.22 14.33 6.67
CA GLY A 116 22.47 13.85 8.04
C GLY A 116 21.89 12.49 8.39
N ALA A 117 21.24 11.77 7.46
CA ALA A 117 20.93 10.34 7.62
C ALA A 117 22.23 9.52 7.61
N LYS A 118 22.94 9.53 8.74
CA LYS A 118 24.17 8.78 8.96
C LYS A 118 23.82 7.42 9.54
N MET A 119 24.55 6.38 9.10
CA MET A 119 24.39 5.03 9.63
C MET A 119 24.50 4.95 11.16
N GLU A 120 25.30 5.82 11.78
CA GLU A 120 25.40 5.93 13.24
C GLU A 120 24.07 6.30 13.91
N LEU A 121 23.33 7.27 13.35
CA LEU A 121 22.02 7.68 13.87
C LEU A 121 21.00 6.55 13.71
N LEU A 122 20.99 5.87 12.56
CA LEU A 122 20.07 4.75 12.30
C LEU A 122 20.33 3.58 13.27
N ARG A 123 21.60 3.26 13.54
CA ARG A 123 21.98 2.24 14.52
C ARG A 123 21.59 2.64 15.94
N ALA A 124 21.85 3.89 16.33
CA ALA A 124 21.50 4.39 17.66
C ALA A 124 19.97 4.38 17.87
N ALA A 125 19.22 4.87 16.88
CA ALA A 125 17.76 4.86 16.92
C ALA A 125 17.21 3.43 16.98
N ARG A 126 17.68 2.49 16.15
CA ARG A 126 17.26 1.08 16.23
C ARG A 126 17.52 0.48 17.61
N THR A 127 18.69 0.76 18.19
CA THR A 127 19.05 0.26 19.52
C THR A 127 18.09 0.82 20.57
N ALA A 128 17.85 2.13 20.55
CA ALA A 128 16.90 2.79 21.45
C ALA A 128 15.47 2.25 21.30
N MET A 129 15.02 1.96 20.07
CA MET A 129 13.71 1.34 19.82
C MET A 129 13.62 -0.06 20.46
N ARG A 130 14.63 -0.91 20.26
CA ARG A 130 14.65 -2.29 20.81
C ARG A 130 14.80 -2.32 22.32
N GLU A 131 15.52 -1.35 22.92
CA GLU A 131 15.59 -1.19 24.38
C GLU A 131 14.23 -0.82 24.99
N ALA A 132 13.46 0.01 24.28
CA ALA A 132 12.13 0.44 24.73
C ALA A 132 11.05 -0.62 24.48
N ASN A 133 11.15 -1.35 23.38
CA ASN A 133 10.23 -2.41 22.97
C ASN A 133 10.99 -3.49 22.20
N GLU A 134 11.18 -4.66 22.81
CA GLU A 134 11.96 -5.75 22.21
C GLU A 134 11.39 -6.26 20.89
N ASP A 135 10.08 -6.07 20.64
CA ASP A 135 9.40 -6.45 19.41
C ASP A 135 9.49 -5.38 18.30
N ALA A 136 10.04 -4.19 18.58
CA ALA A 136 10.08 -3.08 17.64
C ALA A 136 10.95 -3.37 16.42
N ARG A 137 10.33 -3.49 15.24
CA ARG A 137 10.99 -3.66 13.95
C ARG A 137 11.35 -2.33 13.32
N PHE A 138 12.57 -2.25 12.82
CA PHE A 138 13.07 -1.07 12.13
C PHE A 138 12.78 -1.13 10.62
N VAL A 139 11.98 -0.18 10.15
CA VAL A 139 11.60 0.01 8.75
C VAL A 139 12.50 1.09 8.15
N VAL A 140 13.18 0.78 7.06
CA VAL A 140 14.01 1.73 6.32
C VAL A 140 13.27 2.17 5.06
N GLY A 141 12.92 3.45 4.98
CA GLY A 141 12.30 4.03 3.78
C GLY A 141 13.35 4.37 2.72
N VAL A 142 13.18 3.85 1.51
CA VAL A 142 14.10 4.06 0.37
C VAL A 142 13.31 4.62 -0.80
N SER A 143 13.79 5.71 -1.42
CA SER A 143 13.18 6.17 -2.68
C SER A 143 13.48 5.17 -3.79
N ALA A 144 12.42 4.64 -4.43
CA ALA A 144 12.55 3.82 -5.64
C ALA A 144 12.64 4.72 -6.87
N SER A 145 13.66 5.57 -6.90
CA SER A 145 14.09 6.37 -8.05
C SER A 145 15.57 6.11 -8.31
N GLU A 146 16.08 6.45 -9.48
CA GLU A 146 17.53 6.32 -9.77
C GLU A 146 18.39 7.08 -8.74
N ALA A 147 17.94 8.27 -8.32
CA ALA A 147 18.60 9.05 -7.27
C ALA A 147 18.57 8.32 -5.91
N GLY A 148 17.43 7.73 -5.57
CA GLY A 148 17.28 6.95 -4.33
C GLY A 148 18.16 5.70 -4.30
N VAL A 149 18.24 4.95 -5.40
CA VAL A 149 19.12 3.78 -5.52
C VAL A 149 20.59 4.18 -5.43
N ARG A 150 20.99 5.31 -6.03
CA ARG A 150 22.35 5.85 -5.85
C ARG A 150 22.66 6.21 -4.40
N ALA A 151 21.69 6.80 -3.69
CA ALA A 151 21.85 7.15 -2.28
C ALA A 151 21.83 5.94 -1.34
N LEU A 152 21.21 4.83 -1.76
CA LEU A 152 21.16 3.57 -1.01
C LEU A 152 22.53 2.87 -0.95
N LYS A 153 23.29 2.85 -2.04
CA LYS A 153 24.55 2.08 -2.15
C LYS A 153 25.58 2.38 -1.06
N PRO A 154 25.90 3.66 -0.74
CA PRO A 154 26.81 3.97 0.36
C PRO A 154 26.32 3.45 1.72
N LEU A 155 25.01 3.51 1.98
CA LEU A 155 24.44 3.03 3.24
C LEU A 155 24.53 1.51 3.36
N LEU A 156 24.35 0.78 2.26
CA LEU A 156 24.54 -0.67 2.21
C LEU A 156 26.02 -1.05 2.41
N ALA A 157 26.96 -0.31 1.83
CA ALA A 157 28.38 -0.50 2.08
C ALA A 157 28.74 -0.31 3.57
N ASP A 158 28.00 0.56 4.25
CA ASP A 158 28.11 0.81 5.68
C ASP A 158 27.19 -0.11 6.53
N GLY A 159 26.56 -1.15 5.97
CA GLY A 159 25.82 -2.16 6.75
C GLY A 159 24.35 -1.82 7.07
N LEU A 160 23.66 -1.02 6.25
CA LEU A 160 22.23 -0.73 6.39
C LEU A 160 21.35 -1.99 6.48
N GLN A 161 21.69 -3.02 5.71
CA GLN A 161 21.03 -4.32 5.69
C GLN A 161 21.05 -5.02 7.05
N ASP A 162 22.04 -4.74 7.90
CA ASP A 162 22.13 -5.33 9.25
C ASP A 162 21.20 -4.64 10.27
N VAL A 163 20.80 -3.40 9.95
CA VAL A 163 19.96 -2.54 10.79
C VAL A 163 18.49 -2.65 10.36
N ALA A 164 18.21 -2.82 9.07
CA ALA A 164 16.84 -2.92 8.55
C ALA A 164 16.20 -4.28 8.89
N ASP A 165 15.04 -4.27 9.55
CA ASP A 165 14.18 -5.44 9.69
C ASP A 165 13.14 -5.51 8.55
N VAL A 166 12.84 -4.37 7.94
CA VAL A 166 11.94 -4.16 6.79
C VAL A 166 12.50 -3.04 5.92
N VAL A 167 12.34 -3.14 4.60
CA VAL A 167 12.63 -2.05 3.64
C VAL A 167 11.33 -1.61 2.98
N ALA A 168 11.00 -0.32 3.11
CA ALA A 168 9.85 0.28 2.46
C ALA A 168 10.29 1.08 1.22
N TYR A 169 10.02 0.53 0.04
CA TYR A 169 10.33 1.18 -1.23
C TYR A 169 9.24 2.20 -1.57
N ILE A 170 9.61 3.47 -1.64
CA ILE A 170 8.69 4.56 -1.94
C ILE A 170 8.73 4.79 -3.44
N ALA A 171 7.69 4.29 -4.10
CA ALA A 171 7.63 4.09 -5.53
C ALA A 171 6.63 5.05 -6.17
N PHE A 172 7.12 5.76 -7.18
CA PHE A 172 6.33 6.62 -8.04
C PHE A 172 5.86 5.78 -9.23
N THR A 173 4.55 5.57 -9.36
CA THR A 173 3.86 4.56 -10.19
C THR A 173 4.30 4.41 -11.66
N SER A 174 4.96 5.40 -12.27
CA SER A 174 5.43 5.30 -13.66
C SER A 174 6.84 4.70 -13.84
N GLU A 175 7.71 4.76 -12.84
CA GLU A 175 9.13 4.32 -12.90
C GLU A 175 9.41 3.12 -11.97
N ALA A 176 8.32 2.52 -11.53
CA ALA A 176 8.25 1.88 -10.23
C ALA A 176 8.81 0.45 -10.25
N GLU A 177 8.62 -0.28 -11.35
CA GLU A 177 9.06 -1.67 -11.48
C GLU A 177 10.58 -1.77 -11.67
N SER A 178 11.16 -1.00 -12.58
CA SER A 178 12.61 -1.01 -12.84
C SER A 178 13.41 -0.46 -11.66
N SER A 179 12.93 0.59 -11.00
CA SER A 179 13.60 1.19 -9.84
C SER A 179 13.48 0.31 -8.59
N LEU A 180 12.33 -0.34 -8.39
CA LEU A 180 12.15 -1.34 -7.32
C LEU A 180 13.10 -2.52 -7.54
N LYS A 181 13.17 -3.05 -8.77
CA LYS A 181 14.09 -4.13 -9.12
C LYS A 181 15.54 -3.75 -8.81
N ALA A 182 16.00 -2.58 -9.25
CA ALA A 182 17.35 -2.11 -8.99
C ALA A 182 17.65 -1.88 -7.50
N ALA A 183 16.66 -1.40 -6.72
CA ALA A 183 16.82 -1.22 -5.29
C ALA A 183 16.94 -2.56 -4.55
N ARG A 184 16.17 -3.58 -4.96
CA ARG A 184 16.26 -4.94 -4.43
C ARG A 184 17.57 -5.64 -4.80
N GLU A 185 17.98 -5.56 -6.06
CA GLU A 185 19.28 -6.10 -6.51
C GLU A 185 20.44 -5.56 -5.66
N ALA A 186 20.35 -4.29 -5.22
CA ALA A 186 21.36 -3.73 -4.32
C ALA A 186 21.34 -4.37 -2.91
N PHE A 187 20.18 -4.70 -2.35
CA PHE A 187 20.08 -5.43 -1.06
C PHE A 187 20.55 -6.89 -1.21
N ASP A 188 20.21 -7.55 -2.31
CA ASP A 188 20.66 -8.91 -2.64
C ASP A 188 22.19 -8.95 -2.75
N GLU A 189 22.80 -8.00 -3.46
CA GLU A 189 24.26 -7.84 -3.56
C GLU A 189 24.92 -7.60 -2.20
N ALA A 190 24.21 -6.95 -1.26
CA ALA A 190 24.68 -6.72 0.11
C ALA A 190 24.54 -7.95 1.03
N GLY A 191 23.99 -9.07 0.51
CA GLY A 191 23.98 -10.38 1.17
C GLY A 191 22.85 -10.59 2.18
N ARG A 192 21.78 -9.77 2.15
CA ARG A 192 20.61 -9.96 3.00
C ARG A 192 19.35 -9.41 2.35
N ASP A 193 18.26 -10.19 2.44
CA ASP A 193 16.94 -9.84 1.91
C ASP A 193 15.96 -9.53 3.07
N PRO A 194 15.89 -8.27 3.54
CA PRO A 194 14.90 -7.85 4.53
C PRO A 194 13.48 -7.89 3.94
N GLU A 195 12.46 -7.98 4.81
CA GLU A 195 11.07 -7.95 4.37
C GLU A 195 10.78 -6.69 3.54
N ALA A 196 10.16 -6.86 2.36
CA ALA A 196 9.92 -5.77 1.42
C ALA A 196 8.48 -5.24 1.55
N TRP A 197 8.35 -3.93 1.74
CA TRP A 197 7.09 -3.19 1.62
C TRP A 197 7.21 -2.17 0.48
N VAL A 198 6.08 -1.77 -0.10
CA VAL A 198 6.04 -0.70 -1.09
C VAL A 198 5.05 0.36 -0.64
N MET A 199 5.44 1.62 -0.75
CA MET A 199 4.54 2.77 -0.64
C MET A 199 4.34 3.38 -2.02
N MET A 200 3.11 3.33 -2.51
CA MET A 200 2.67 3.93 -3.76
C MET A 200 2.24 5.38 -3.51
N SER A 201 2.91 6.31 -4.17
CA SER A 201 2.55 7.73 -4.11
C SER A 201 1.66 8.13 -5.30
N ALA A 202 0.52 8.75 -5.00
CA ALA A 202 -0.43 9.28 -5.97
C ALA A 202 0.14 10.43 -6.82
N VAL A 203 1.22 11.09 -6.36
CA VAL A 203 1.94 12.16 -7.07
C VAL A 203 2.41 11.69 -8.45
N ALA A 204 2.71 10.40 -8.56
CA ALA A 204 3.15 9.75 -9.77
C ALA A 204 2.02 9.37 -10.74
N SER A 205 0.76 9.49 -10.32
CA SER A 205 -0.39 9.32 -11.23
C SER A 205 -0.60 10.52 -12.15
N GLY A 206 0.26 11.54 -12.07
CA GLY A 206 0.29 12.73 -12.91
C GLY A 206 -0.86 13.66 -12.55
N GLY A 207 -0.55 14.81 -11.94
CA GLY A 207 -1.52 15.85 -11.55
C GLY A 207 -2.35 16.48 -12.69
N LYS A 208 -2.31 15.91 -13.90
CA LYS A 208 -3.17 16.24 -15.05
C LYS A 208 -4.16 15.13 -15.42
N ASN A 209 -4.10 13.98 -14.77
CA ASN A 209 -4.92 12.84 -15.16
C ASN A 209 -6.23 12.78 -14.37
N SER A 210 -7.33 12.46 -15.08
CA SER A 210 -8.67 12.36 -14.50
C SER A 210 -8.73 11.35 -13.34
N THR A 211 -9.70 11.45 -12.43
CA THR A 211 -9.88 10.52 -11.30
C THR A 211 -9.90 9.03 -11.68
N LYS A 212 -10.29 8.70 -12.92
CA LYS A 212 -10.27 7.32 -13.48
C LYS A 212 -8.86 6.77 -13.69
N SER A 213 -7.91 7.65 -14.02
CA SER A 213 -6.50 7.28 -14.19
C SER A 213 -5.83 6.88 -12.88
N GLN A 214 -6.24 7.48 -11.74
CA GLN A 214 -5.68 7.18 -10.42
C GLN A 214 -6.05 5.76 -9.98
N ALA A 215 -7.33 5.38 -10.14
CA ALA A 215 -7.79 4.02 -9.87
C ALA A 215 -7.10 2.98 -10.79
N SER A 216 -6.94 3.33 -12.07
CA SER A 216 -6.23 2.47 -13.03
C SER A 216 -4.76 2.27 -12.65
N ALA A 217 -4.05 3.37 -12.34
CA ALA A 217 -2.66 3.34 -11.93
C ALA A 217 -2.46 2.56 -10.61
N PHE A 218 -3.38 2.72 -9.66
CA PHE A 218 -3.39 1.92 -8.44
C PHE A 218 -3.49 0.43 -8.75
N LEU A 219 -4.53 0.01 -9.49
CA LEU A 219 -4.78 -1.41 -9.77
C LEU A 219 -3.63 -2.05 -10.55
N GLN A 220 -3.11 -1.36 -11.56
CA GLN A 220 -1.99 -1.84 -12.36
C GLN A 220 -0.71 -1.96 -11.51
N GLY A 221 -0.40 -0.95 -10.69
CA GLY A 221 0.75 -0.98 -9.79
C GLY A 221 0.62 -2.06 -8.72
N ALA A 222 -0.52 -2.15 -8.04
CA ALA A 222 -0.77 -3.16 -7.01
C ALA A 222 -0.61 -4.58 -7.56
N CYS A 223 -1.16 -4.87 -8.74
CA CYS A 223 -1.00 -6.17 -9.39
C CYS A 223 0.45 -6.44 -9.79
N ALA A 224 1.16 -5.44 -10.33
CA ALA A 224 2.56 -5.58 -10.69
C ALA A 224 3.41 -5.93 -9.45
N TYR A 225 3.32 -5.15 -8.39
CA TYR A 225 4.12 -5.39 -7.18
C TYR A 225 3.83 -6.73 -6.54
N LEU A 226 2.55 -7.08 -6.37
CA LEU A 226 2.16 -8.35 -5.74
C LEU A 226 2.51 -9.58 -6.59
N ARG A 227 2.73 -9.42 -7.90
CA ARG A 227 3.22 -10.49 -8.77
C ARG A 227 4.72 -10.63 -8.75
N HIS A 228 5.43 -9.52 -8.91
CA HIS A 228 6.88 -9.55 -9.11
C HIS A 228 7.62 -10.08 -7.90
N ASP A 229 6.94 -10.17 -6.75
CA ASP A 229 7.60 -10.56 -5.54
C ASP A 229 6.67 -11.30 -4.57
N ARG A 230 6.96 -12.58 -4.31
CA ARG A 230 6.35 -13.30 -3.18
C ARG A 230 6.77 -12.68 -1.84
N ASP A 231 7.77 -11.80 -1.84
CA ASP A 231 8.35 -11.20 -0.65
C ASP A 231 7.87 -9.77 -0.38
N ILE A 232 7.12 -9.14 -1.31
CA ILE A 232 6.38 -7.91 -0.96
C ILE A 232 5.21 -8.28 -0.06
N LYS A 233 5.34 -7.96 1.22
CA LYS A 233 4.32 -8.29 2.22
C LYS A 233 3.22 -7.24 2.30
N ARG A 234 3.54 -5.96 2.01
CA ARG A 234 2.61 -4.84 2.19
C ARG A 234 2.72 -3.76 1.12
N LEU A 235 1.57 -3.21 0.77
CA LEU A 235 1.38 -2.07 -0.12
C LEU A 235 0.69 -0.93 0.63
N PHE A 236 1.31 0.25 0.65
CA PHE A 236 0.74 1.46 1.23
C PHE A 236 0.31 2.44 0.13
N TRP A 237 -0.84 3.08 0.27
CA TRP A 237 -1.23 4.22 -0.56
C TRP A 237 -0.99 5.55 0.15
N TYR A 238 -0.41 6.52 -0.55
CA TYR A 238 -0.28 7.89 -0.10
C TYR A 238 -0.74 8.89 -1.19
N PRO A 239 -1.51 9.94 -0.86
CA PRO A 239 -2.17 10.23 0.42
C PRO A 239 -3.60 9.69 0.51
N LEU A 240 -4.17 9.61 1.72
CA LEU A 240 -5.60 9.33 1.92
C LEU A 240 -6.50 10.48 1.49
N GLN A 241 -6.17 11.72 1.86
CA GLN A 241 -7.02 12.88 1.64
C GLN A 241 -6.22 13.98 0.95
N ASP A 242 -6.88 14.66 0.02
CA ASP A 242 -6.35 15.89 -0.56
C ASP A 242 -6.03 16.90 0.55
N GLY A 243 -4.89 17.57 0.43
CA GLY A 243 -4.57 18.71 1.27
C GLY A 243 -5.33 19.96 0.81
N LYS A 244 -5.40 20.96 1.68
CA LYS A 244 -5.87 22.29 1.27
C LYS A 244 -4.87 22.84 0.25
N ASN A 245 -5.38 23.30 -0.89
CA ASN A 245 -4.55 23.90 -1.93
C ASN A 245 -3.92 25.20 -1.41
N ASP A 246 -2.66 25.12 -0.98
CA ASP A 246 -1.86 26.26 -0.57
C ASP A 246 -1.04 26.75 -1.77
N PRO A 247 -1.40 27.90 -2.40
CA PRO A 247 -0.74 28.38 -3.60
C PRO A 247 0.72 28.80 -3.36
N ASP A 248 1.12 29.00 -2.10
CA ASP A 248 2.48 29.41 -1.72
C ASP A 248 3.43 28.22 -1.57
N GLN A 249 2.93 26.99 -1.64
CA GLN A 249 3.76 25.77 -1.62
C GLN A 249 4.39 25.49 -2.99
N PRO A 250 5.55 24.82 -3.05
CA PRO A 250 6.11 24.32 -4.31
C PRO A 250 5.11 23.47 -5.09
N GLU A 251 5.14 23.53 -6.42
CA GLU A 251 4.20 22.78 -7.29
C GLU A 251 4.16 21.28 -6.98
N THR A 252 5.30 20.68 -6.62
CA THR A 252 5.38 19.27 -6.17
C THR A 252 4.50 19.02 -4.95
N THR A 253 4.60 19.85 -3.92
CA THR A 253 3.76 19.78 -2.72
C THR A 253 2.28 20.02 -3.05
N GLN A 254 1.96 20.91 -4.00
CA GLN A 254 0.59 21.11 -4.47
C GLN A 254 0.03 19.88 -5.22
N HIS A 255 0.89 19.10 -5.90
CA HIS A 255 0.52 17.84 -6.52
C HIS A 255 0.25 16.73 -5.50
N ASP A 256 1.06 16.64 -4.44
CA ASP A 256 0.82 15.74 -3.30
C ASP A 256 -0.57 15.99 -2.69
N GLN A 257 -1.01 17.24 -2.65
CA GLN A 257 -2.30 17.63 -2.10
C GLN A 257 -3.52 17.27 -2.96
N LYS A 258 -3.39 16.72 -4.17
CA LYS A 258 -4.52 16.41 -5.08
C LYS A 258 -4.63 14.93 -5.46
N GLY A 259 -3.82 14.09 -4.82
CA GLY A 259 -3.74 12.65 -5.05
C GLY A 259 -4.55 11.79 -4.08
N GLY A 260 -5.34 12.39 -3.20
CA GLY A 260 -6.06 11.72 -2.13
C GLY A 260 -7.08 10.69 -2.62
N LEU A 261 -7.31 9.62 -1.87
CA LEU A 261 -8.48 8.75 -2.03
C LEU A 261 -9.80 9.49 -1.73
N ILE A 262 -9.72 10.56 -0.95
CA ILE A 262 -10.82 11.41 -0.53
C ILE A 262 -10.48 12.84 -0.96
N ALA A 263 -11.40 13.48 -1.67
CA ALA A 263 -11.27 14.87 -2.05
C ALA A 263 -11.30 15.80 -0.82
N GLU A 264 -10.85 17.04 -0.97
CA GLU A 264 -10.91 18.04 0.12
C GLU A 264 -12.33 18.20 0.68
N SER A 265 -13.35 18.06 -0.17
CA SER A 265 -14.77 18.08 0.19
C SER A 265 -15.24 16.91 1.07
N GLY A 266 -14.39 15.90 1.31
CA GLY A 266 -14.78 14.65 1.94
C GLY A 266 -15.39 13.62 0.97
N THR A 267 -15.47 13.94 -0.33
CA THR A 267 -16.03 13.04 -1.34
C THR A 267 -15.02 11.93 -1.67
N ARG A 268 -15.45 10.66 -1.54
CA ARG A 268 -14.64 9.50 -1.94
C ARG A 268 -14.40 9.51 -3.45
N ARG A 269 -13.18 9.20 -3.86
CA ARG A 269 -12.80 9.07 -5.27
C ARG A 269 -12.87 7.60 -5.71
N PRO A 270 -12.98 7.31 -7.03
CA PRO A 270 -13.03 5.93 -7.53
C PRO A 270 -11.87 5.02 -7.07
N VAL A 271 -10.69 5.61 -6.83
CA VAL A 271 -9.52 4.88 -6.30
C VAL A 271 -9.75 4.34 -4.87
N PHE A 272 -10.55 5.02 -4.04
CA PHE A 272 -10.95 4.52 -2.71
C PHE A 272 -11.70 3.20 -2.84
N ASP A 273 -12.73 3.16 -3.70
CA ASP A 273 -13.53 1.96 -3.89
C ASP A 273 -12.75 0.86 -4.61
N ALA A 274 -11.79 1.22 -5.48
CA ALA A 274 -10.87 0.27 -6.09
C ALA A 274 -9.96 -0.41 -5.04
N ILE A 275 -9.39 0.35 -4.10
CA ILE A 275 -8.64 -0.21 -2.95
C ILE A 275 -9.52 -1.13 -2.13
N LYS A 276 -10.72 -0.66 -1.75
CA LYS A 276 -11.67 -1.43 -0.93
C LYS A 276 -12.03 -2.78 -1.56
N ARG A 277 -12.36 -2.79 -2.85
CA ARG A 277 -12.66 -4.04 -3.59
C ARG A 277 -11.44 -4.95 -3.69
N THR A 278 -10.28 -4.37 -3.95
CA THR A 278 -9.02 -5.14 -4.12
C THR A 278 -8.57 -5.75 -2.80
N ALA A 279 -8.66 -5.01 -1.69
CA ALA A 279 -8.39 -5.49 -0.34
C ALA A 279 -9.28 -6.68 0.04
N ALA A 280 -10.59 -6.58 -0.22
CA ALA A 280 -11.53 -7.67 0.05
C ALA A 280 -11.17 -8.97 -0.71
N LYS A 281 -10.68 -8.87 -1.96
CA LYS A 281 -10.35 -10.05 -2.77
C LYS A 281 -8.97 -10.62 -2.50
N LEU A 282 -8.03 -9.84 -1.98
CA LEU A 282 -6.69 -10.33 -1.66
C LEU A 282 -6.59 -10.91 -0.24
N ASP A 283 -7.56 -10.61 0.62
CA ASP A 283 -7.68 -11.22 1.95
C ASP A 283 -8.22 -12.68 1.87
N ASP A 284 -9.18 -12.92 0.97
CA ASP A 284 -9.81 -14.23 0.74
C ASP A 284 -8.94 -15.24 -0.05
N GLY A 285 -7.79 -14.80 -0.58
CA GLY A 285 -7.01 -15.50 -1.59
C GLY A 285 -5.65 -16.02 -1.14
N GLU A 286 -5.26 -17.21 -1.60
CA GLU A 286 -4.00 -17.86 -1.19
C GLU A 286 -2.75 -17.23 -1.85
N SER A 287 -2.87 -16.74 -3.10
CA SER A 287 -1.81 -15.96 -3.78
C SER A 287 -2.30 -15.29 -5.08
N LEU A 288 -1.68 -14.15 -5.46
CA LEU A 288 -1.87 -13.49 -6.76
C LEU A 288 -0.88 -14.06 -7.77
N GLU A 289 -1.36 -14.49 -8.93
CA GLU A 289 -0.58 -15.11 -10.00
C GLU A 289 -0.77 -14.39 -11.33
N TYR A 290 0.30 -14.23 -12.10
CA TYR A 290 0.20 -13.76 -13.49
C TYR A 290 -0.17 -14.92 -14.41
N VAL A 291 -1.17 -14.70 -15.27
CA VAL A 291 -1.64 -15.72 -16.20
C VAL A 291 -1.30 -15.29 -17.63
N GLU A 292 -0.22 -15.87 -18.15
CA GLU A 292 0.28 -15.62 -19.51
C GLU A 292 -0.69 -16.14 -20.59
N ALA A 293 -1.59 -17.05 -20.24
CA ALA A 293 -2.23 -17.97 -21.17
C ALA A 293 -3.74 -17.71 -21.35
N TYR A 294 -4.14 -16.59 -21.96
CA TYR A 294 -5.51 -16.46 -22.51
C TYR A 294 -5.57 -15.79 -23.91
N GLY A 295 -4.51 -15.94 -24.70
CA GLY A 295 -4.59 -15.85 -26.16
C GLY A 295 -4.67 -14.45 -26.78
N ALA A 296 -4.62 -13.37 -26.01
CA ALA A 296 -4.59 -12.01 -26.56
C ALA A 296 -3.20 -11.39 -26.41
N ALA A 297 -2.51 -11.19 -27.55
CA ALA A 297 -1.19 -10.58 -27.57
C ALA A 297 -1.22 -9.21 -26.88
N GLY A 298 -0.36 -9.04 -25.86
CA GLY A 298 -0.22 -7.80 -25.10
C GLY A 298 -1.21 -7.60 -23.95
N VAL A 299 -2.24 -8.44 -23.81
CA VAL A 299 -3.14 -8.35 -22.66
C VAL A 299 -2.41 -8.79 -21.40
N THR A 300 -2.62 -8.04 -20.32
CA THR A 300 -2.13 -8.36 -18.99
C THR A 300 -3.26 -8.97 -18.18
N VAL A 301 -3.03 -10.15 -17.57
CA VAL A 301 -4.01 -10.84 -16.72
C VAL A 301 -3.34 -11.32 -15.43
N TYR A 302 -3.95 -10.99 -14.30
CA TYR A 302 -3.63 -11.51 -12.98
C TYR A 302 -4.81 -12.31 -12.43
N ARG A 303 -4.54 -13.29 -11.58
CA ARG A 303 -5.52 -14.19 -10.97
C ARG A 303 -5.27 -14.35 -9.48
N VAL A 304 -6.33 -14.41 -8.69
CA VAL A 304 -6.34 -14.93 -7.32
C VAL A 304 -7.32 -16.09 -7.27
N GLU A 305 -6.89 -17.19 -6.65
CA GLU A 305 -7.78 -18.28 -6.26
C GLU A 305 -8.16 -18.12 -4.79
N HIS A 306 -9.47 -18.20 -4.51
CA HIS A 306 -10.02 -18.06 -3.16
C HIS A 306 -10.17 -19.43 -2.51
N ALA A 307 -10.09 -19.49 -1.18
CA ALA A 307 -10.20 -20.75 -0.44
C ALA A 307 -11.52 -21.52 -0.69
N GLY A 308 -12.59 -20.82 -1.12
CA GLY A 308 -13.87 -21.44 -1.54
C GLY A 308 -13.85 -22.08 -2.93
N GLY A 309 -12.86 -21.77 -3.78
CA GLY A 309 -12.74 -22.28 -5.16
C GLY A 309 -13.15 -21.27 -6.24
N GLY A 310 -13.75 -20.15 -5.85
CA GLY A 310 -13.99 -19.00 -6.73
C GLY A 310 -12.69 -18.34 -7.20
N ARG A 311 -12.76 -17.56 -8.28
CA ARG A 311 -11.59 -16.90 -8.87
C ARG A 311 -11.86 -15.44 -9.16
N THR A 312 -10.87 -14.60 -8.86
CA THR A 312 -10.87 -13.20 -9.29
C THR A 312 -9.71 -12.95 -10.23
N PHE A 313 -9.96 -12.28 -11.34
CA PHE A 313 -8.94 -11.83 -12.27
C PHE A 313 -8.90 -10.31 -12.34
N TRP A 314 -7.72 -9.74 -12.61
CA TRP A 314 -7.57 -8.36 -13.05
C TRP A 314 -6.97 -8.36 -14.44
N ALA A 315 -7.60 -7.66 -15.38
CA ALA A 315 -7.15 -7.66 -16.77
C ALA A 315 -7.25 -6.30 -17.45
N TRP A 316 -6.30 -6.02 -18.35
CA TRP A 316 -6.31 -4.84 -19.21
C TRP A 316 -5.51 -5.07 -20.50
N ALA A 317 -5.80 -4.27 -21.52
CA ALA A 317 -5.07 -4.18 -22.78
C ALA A 317 -3.88 -3.19 -22.67
N PRO A 318 -2.87 -3.28 -23.55
CA PRO A 318 -1.77 -2.31 -23.60
C PRO A 318 -2.27 -0.88 -23.78
N THR A 319 -1.58 0.07 -23.14
CA THR A 319 -1.87 1.52 -23.26
C THR A 319 -1.71 2.05 -24.68
N THR A 320 -0.93 1.37 -25.53
CA THR A 320 -0.74 1.71 -26.95
C THR A 320 -1.87 1.22 -27.85
N SER A 321 -2.76 0.36 -27.34
CA SER A 321 -3.88 -0.16 -28.12
C SER A 321 -5.02 0.85 -28.18
N THR A 322 -5.28 1.40 -29.36
CA THR A 322 -6.53 2.13 -29.66
C THR A 322 -7.68 1.18 -30.01
N LYS A 323 -7.41 -0.13 -30.06
CA LYS A 323 -8.37 -1.16 -30.46
C LYS A 323 -8.82 -1.97 -29.25
N ARG A 324 -10.11 -2.32 -29.25
CA ARG A 324 -10.73 -3.30 -28.35
C ARG A 324 -9.93 -4.60 -28.41
N SER A 325 -9.39 -5.03 -27.28
CA SER A 325 -8.80 -6.36 -27.12
C SER A 325 -9.85 -7.31 -26.55
N GLN A 326 -9.72 -8.59 -26.82
CA GLN A 326 -10.67 -9.60 -26.36
C GLN A 326 -9.94 -10.68 -25.58
N LEU A 327 -10.42 -10.95 -24.38
CA LEU A 327 -9.95 -12.01 -23.51
C LEU A 327 -11.00 -13.11 -23.47
N VAL A 328 -10.59 -14.36 -23.68
CA VAL A 328 -11.48 -15.51 -23.52
C VAL A 328 -11.00 -16.32 -22.32
N LEU A 329 -11.85 -16.39 -21.29
CA LEU A 329 -11.59 -17.22 -20.12
C LEU A 329 -12.33 -18.56 -20.25
N PRO A 330 -11.66 -19.72 -20.01
CA PRO A 330 -12.19 -21.06 -20.27
C PRO A 330 -13.14 -21.55 -19.17
N TYR A 331 -13.92 -20.64 -18.59
CA TYR A 331 -14.88 -20.94 -17.54
C TYR A 331 -16.29 -20.75 -18.11
N PRO A 332 -17.14 -21.78 -18.09
CA PRO A 332 -18.52 -21.66 -18.58
C PRO A 332 -19.43 -20.90 -17.60
N GLN A 333 -19.02 -20.69 -16.35
CA GLN A 333 -19.80 -19.99 -15.34
C GLN A 333 -20.15 -18.56 -15.78
N GLU A 334 -21.29 -18.06 -15.32
CA GLU A 334 -21.63 -16.66 -15.50
C GLU A 334 -20.59 -15.79 -14.78
N THR A 335 -19.95 -14.90 -15.54
CA THR A 335 -18.81 -14.10 -15.07
C THR A 335 -19.22 -12.64 -14.96
N THR A 336 -18.91 -12.03 -13.82
CA THR A 336 -19.17 -10.61 -13.56
C THR A 336 -17.90 -9.80 -13.82
N ILE A 337 -18.03 -8.68 -14.53
CA ILE A 337 -16.93 -7.76 -14.83
C ILE A 337 -17.24 -6.44 -14.15
N THR A 338 -16.32 -5.94 -13.33
CA THR A 338 -16.43 -4.67 -12.61
C THR A 338 -15.34 -3.71 -13.09
N ASP A 339 -15.74 -2.53 -13.58
CA ASP A 339 -14.79 -1.52 -14.04
C ASP A 339 -14.15 -0.72 -12.88
N VAL A 340 -13.25 0.21 -13.21
CA VAL A 340 -12.56 1.05 -12.21
C VAL A 340 -13.50 1.95 -11.41
N LYS A 341 -14.69 2.25 -11.93
CA LYS A 341 -15.71 3.04 -11.22
C LYS A 341 -16.63 2.17 -10.35
N GLY A 342 -16.57 0.85 -10.51
CA GLY A 342 -17.48 -0.08 -9.85
C GLY A 342 -18.74 -0.40 -10.66
N GLU A 343 -18.82 -0.01 -11.94
CA GLU A 343 -19.93 -0.42 -12.81
C GLU A 343 -19.76 -1.90 -13.16
N THR A 344 -20.81 -2.70 -12.96
CA THR A 344 -20.79 -4.15 -13.20
C THR A 344 -21.51 -4.52 -14.49
N THR A 345 -20.92 -5.42 -15.27
CA THR A 345 -21.50 -6.03 -16.47
C THR A 345 -21.29 -7.54 -16.47
N LYS A 346 -21.95 -8.25 -17.38
CA LYS A 346 -21.77 -9.71 -17.56
C LYS A 346 -20.89 -9.98 -18.76
N ALA A 347 -20.00 -10.96 -18.63
CA ALA A 347 -19.20 -11.42 -19.75
C ALA A 347 -20.07 -12.07 -20.83
N ALA A 348 -19.73 -11.88 -22.10
CA ALA A 348 -20.46 -12.47 -23.21
C ALA A 348 -20.19 -13.98 -23.29
N GLU A 349 -21.17 -14.75 -23.79
CA GLU A 349 -20.97 -16.17 -24.05
C GLU A 349 -19.99 -16.39 -25.20
N HIS A 350 -19.15 -17.42 -25.10
CA HIS A 350 -18.22 -17.81 -26.13
C HIS A 350 -18.13 -19.34 -26.20
N GLU A 351 -17.88 -19.90 -27.38
CA GLU A 351 -17.76 -21.36 -27.58
C GLU A 351 -16.71 -22.03 -26.67
N LYS A 352 -15.73 -21.26 -26.20
CA LYS A 352 -14.63 -21.69 -25.33
C LYS A 352 -14.75 -21.19 -23.90
N GLY A 353 -15.89 -20.60 -23.49
CA GLY A 353 -16.10 -20.06 -22.14
C GLY A 353 -16.75 -18.68 -22.16
N ARG A 354 -16.08 -17.67 -21.60
CA ARG A 354 -16.58 -16.29 -21.53
C ARG A 354 -15.67 -15.31 -22.26
N LEU A 355 -16.28 -14.47 -23.10
CA LEU A 355 -15.62 -13.41 -23.85
C LEU A 355 -15.73 -12.08 -23.07
N ILE A 356 -14.59 -11.43 -22.91
CA ILE A 356 -14.43 -10.22 -22.12
C ILE A 356 -13.75 -9.17 -22.99
N ASP A 357 -14.36 -7.99 -23.06
CA ASP A 357 -13.77 -6.87 -23.78
C ASP A 357 -12.83 -6.10 -22.87
N LEU A 358 -11.62 -5.89 -23.35
CA LEU A 358 -10.58 -5.18 -22.63
C LEU A 358 -10.17 -3.90 -23.35
N PHE A 359 -9.98 -2.88 -22.52
CA PHE A 359 -9.43 -1.58 -22.87
C PHE A 359 -8.17 -1.34 -22.03
N ASN A 360 -7.61 -0.14 -22.10
CA ASN A 360 -6.45 0.25 -21.31
C ASN A 360 -6.74 0.38 -19.81
N GLU A 361 -8.00 0.62 -19.43
CA GLU A 361 -8.43 0.63 -18.03
C GLU A 361 -8.59 -0.82 -17.50
N PRO A 362 -8.07 -1.12 -16.30
CA PRO A 362 -8.20 -2.44 -15.69
C PRO A 362 -9.62 -2.73 -15.25
N VAL A 363 -10.04 -3.98 -15.44
CA VAL A 363 -11.30 -4.52 -14.93
C VAL A 363 -11.02 -5.65 -13.95
N MET A 364 -11.88 -5.78 -12.94
CA MET A 364 -11.93 -6.94 -12.05
C MET A 364 -12.97 -7.92 -12.60
N ILE A 365 -12.61 -9.18 -12.72
CA ILE A 365 -13.44 -10.24 -13.30
C ILE A 365 -13.65 -11.30 -12.22
N GLU A 366 -14.90 -11.58 -11.88
CA GLU A 366 -15.26 -12.53 -10.85
C GLU A 366 -15.95 -13.74 -11.46
N ILE A 367 -15.36 -14.91 -11.22
CA ILE A 367 -15.89 -16.20 -11.63
C ILE A 367 -16.31 -16.94 -10.36
N PRO A 368 -17.61 -17.25 -10.20
CA PRO A 368 -18.07 -18.03 -9.05
C PRO A 368 -17.53 -19.46 -9.11
N GLU A 369 -17.66 -20.16 -7.99
CA GLU A 369 -17.33 -21.60 -7.85
C GLU A 369 -17.94 -22.47 -8.95
#